data_AF-A0A258GHJ9-F1
#
_entry.id   AF-A0A258GHJ9-F1
#
_cell.length_a   1.000
_cell.length_b   1.000
_cell.length_c   1.000
_cell.angle_alpha   90.00
_cell.angle_beta   90.00
_cell.angle_gamma   90.00
#
_symmetry.space_group_name_H-M   'P 1'
#
loop_
_entity.id
_entity.type
_entity.pdbx_description
1 polymer ?
#
loop_
_entity_poly.entity_id
_entity_poly.type
_entity_poly.pdbx_seq_one_letter_code
_entity_poly.pdbx_strand_id
1 'polypeptide(L)'
;MRHVLTACLTALVLSACGAVPPVGKGTAVSATAELPPMRRFPAGAASPPRRSNAEMARDFMDLSFALESGRSLPVLTRFEEPIRIRMTGVAPATAAEDLGRLLARLRSEAGIDIAAAPTGAPAQITVEFLPRKAMQRLVPRAACFVAPRVGSWDGYRRARRADLDWATLTHRDVAAIFIPNDTAPQEVRDCLHEELAQALGPLNDLYRLPDSVFNDDNIHTVLTGFDMLMLRATYAPDLRSGMAAPEVAARLPGLFARINPGGERGGTAYSDPTPRAYSQAIETALGPGTSGPRRRVAARTALDIAEARGWQDARTGFAWLALGRLSLGHDAGIAETAFREAARIYESRPELALQLAHADMQLAAFALSDGRADEVIQRTARALPLAAEAQNAALLASLLMVRAEALDLIGRASEARQVRLDSLGWARYGFASDAEVRLRLMNIAALSPASRTRHK
;
A
#
# COMPACT_ATOMS: atom_id res chain seq x y z
N MET A 1 -3.49 25.41 -8.41
CA MET A 1 -2.87 24.93 -7.14
C MET A 1 -4.00 24.41 -6.26
N ARG A 2 -4.32 23.13 -6.45
CA ARG A 2 -5.33 22.37 -5.69
C ARG A 2 -4.59 21.59 -4.60
N HIS A 3 -5.30 21.13 -3.57
CA HIS A 3 -4.89 20.17 -2.52
C HIS A 3 -4.41 20.79 -1.19
N VAL A 4 -5.38 21.13 -0.33
CA VAL A 4 -5.28 21.01 1.14
C VAL A 4 -6.18 19.82 1.51
N LEU A 5 -5.75 18.64 1.11
CA LEU A 5 -6.36 17.35 1.40
C LEU A 5 -5.20 16.50 1.90
N THR A 6 -5.42 15.68 2.93
CA THR A 6 -4.69 14.41 3.02
C THR A 6 -5.35 13.52 1.98
N ALA A 7 -5.03 13.80 0.72
CA ALA A 7 -5.37 12.90 -0.36
C ALA A 7 -4.11 12.07 -0.48
N CYS A 8 -4.17 10.82 -0.03
CA CYS A 8 -3.13 9.87 -0.37
C CYS A 8 -2.99 9.96 -1.88
N LEU A 9 -1.82 10.42 -2.34
CA LEU A 9 -1.42 10.37 -3.73
C LEU A 9 -1.10 8.91 -4.00
N THR A 10 -2.11 8.06 -3.81
CA THR A 10 -2.10 6.64 -4.08
C THR A 10 -1.58 6.48 -5.49
N ALA A 11 -0.30 6.18 -5.58
CA ALA A 11 0.24 5.53 -6.72
C ALA A 11 -0.54 4.21 -6.76
N LEU A 12 -1.51 4.12 -7.66
CA LEU A 12 -2.12 2.86 -8.08
C LEU A 12 -1.00 2.04 -8.72
N VAL A 13 -0.10 1.49 -7.90
CA VAL A 13 1.01 0.67 -8.35
C VAL A 13 0.59 -0.79 -8.48
N LEU A 14 -0.63 -1.13 -8.06
CA LEU A 14 -1.16 -2.48 -8.23
C LEU A 14 -1.96 -2.69 -9.54
N SER A 15 -2.22 -1.62 -10.30
CA SER A 15 -3.06 -1.71 -11.50
C SER A 15 -2.55 -0.77 -12.60
N ALA A 16 -1.38 -1.04 -13.18
CA ALA A 16 -0.94 -0.33 -14.39
C ALA A 16 -0.27 -1.27 -15.39
N CYS A 17 -1.13 -1.88 -16.21
CA CYS A 17 -0.88 -2.28 -17.57
C CYS A 17 0.09 -1.34 -18.29
N GLY A 18 1.25 -1.85 -18.72
CA GLY A 18 1.75 -1.45 -20.03
C GLY A 18 0.78 -2.01 -21.06
N ALA A 19 0.14 -1.16 -21.85
CA ALA A 19 -0.61 -1.63 -23.02
C ALA A 19 0.40 -2.28 -23.98
N VAL A 20 0.36 -3.62 -24.07
CA VAL A 20 1.04 -4.37 -25.12
C VAL A 20 0.07 -4.42 -26.31
N PRO A 21 0.54 -4.16 -27.55
CA PRO A 21 -0.32 -4.22 -28.73
C PRO A 21 -0.97 -5.61 -28.87
N PRO A 22 -2.18 -5.70 -29.46
CA PRO A 22 -2.89 -6.96 -29.55
C PRO A 22 -2.07 -7.96 -30.39
N VAL A 23 -1.59 -9.02 -29.74
CA VAL A 23 -1.04 -10.18 -30.43
C VAL A 23 -2.21 -10.97 -31.02
N GLY A 24 -2.09 -11.31 -32.30
CA GLY A 24 -3.14 -11.92 -33.11
C GLY A 24 -3.71 -13.22 -32.53
N LYS A 25 -4.93 -13.52 -32.98
CA LYS A 25 -5.75 -14.68 -32.59
C LYS A 25 -4.93 -15.98 -32.57
N GLY A 26 -4.74 -16.58 -31.40
CA GLY A 26 -4.08 -17.88 -31.26
C GLY A 26 -4.42 -18.57 -29.93
N THR A 27 -5.17 -19.67 -30.03
CA THR A 27 -5.57 -20.66 -29.01
C THR A 27 -6.06 -20.11 -27.66
N ALA A 28 -7.39 -20.05 -27.54
CA ALA A 28 -8.09 -19.86 -26.29
C ALA A 28 -7.59 -20.83 -25.21
N VAL A 29 -6.97 -20.31 -24.15
CA VAL A 29 -7.19 -20.87 -22.81
C VAL A 29 -8.70 -21.01 -22.69
N SER A 30 -9.21 -22.22 -22.48
CA SER A 30 -10.65 -22.48 -22.45
C SER A 30 -11.38 -21.38 -21.68
N ALA A 31 -12.04 -20.48 -22.42
CA ALA A 31 -12.66 -19.27 -21.88
C ALA A 31 -13.88 -19.58 -20.98
N THR A 32 -14.12 -20.86 -20.73
CA THR A 32 -15.27 -21.45 -20.06
C THR A 32 -14.93 -22.16 -18.76
N ALA A 33 -13.65 -22.24 -18.34
CA ALA A 33 -13.34 -22.77 -17.01
C ALA A 33 -13.80 -21.76 -15.95
N GLU A 34 -14.74 -22.20 -15.10
CA GLU A 34 -15.22 -21.43 -13.95
C GLU A 34 -14.03 -21.12 -13.04
N LEU A 35 -13.91 -19.85 -12.63
CA LEU A 35 -12.83 -19.46 -11.72
C LEU A 35 -13.11 -20.06 -10.33
N PRO A 36 -12.07 -20.54 -9.62
CA PRO A 36 -12.25 -21.08 -8.28
C PRO A 36 -12.82 -20.01 -7.33
N PRO A 37 -13.41 -20.42 -6.19
CA PRO A 37 -13.81 -19.50 -5.15
C PRO A 37 -12.67 -18.55 -4.75
N MET A 38 -13.02 -17.30 -4.50
CA MET A 38 -12.07 -16.29 -4.02
C MET A 38 -11.48 -16.72 -2.68
N ARG A 39 -10.15 -16.67 -2.57
CA ARG A 39 -9.43 -16.90 -1.30
C ARG A 39 -9.48 -15.66 -0.42
N ARG A 40 -9.28 -15.87 0.88
CA ARG A 40 -9.23 -14.83 1.90
C ARG A 40 -8.08 -15.11 2.85
N PHE A 41 -7.49 -14.05 3.39
CA PHE A 41 -6.48 -14.21 4.43
C PHE A 41 -7.15 -14.62 5.76
N PRO A 42 -6.52 -15.48 6.57
CA PRO A 42 -6.97 -15.71 7.93
C PRO A 42 -6.80 -14.43 8.77
N ALA A 43 -7.52 -14.34 9.89
CA ALA A 43 -7.22 -13.29 10.86
C ALA A 43 -5.86 -13.58 11.50
N GLY A 44 -5.03 -12.55 11.64
CA GLY A 44 -3.72 -12.64 12.26
C GLY A 44 -3.35 -11.31 12.89
N ALA A 45 -2.66 -11.36 14.03
CA ALA A 45 -2.09 -10.17 14.67
C ALA A 45 -0.82 -9.74 13.93
N ALA A 46 -0.49 -8.45 13.98
CA ALA A 46 0.79 -8.01 13.48
C ALA A 46 1.95 -8.54 14.32
N SER A 47 3.06 -8.83 13.65
CA SER A 47 4.36 -9.02 14.31
C SER A 47 4.72 -7.75 15.09
N PRO A 48 5.22 -7.86 16.34
CA PRO A 48 5.64 -6.69 17.12
C PRO A 48 6.71 -5.86 16.38
N PRO A 49 6.72 -4.53 16.54
CA PRO A 49 7.74 -3.68 15.93
C PRO A 49 9.12 -4.03 16.49
N ARG A 50 10.15 -3.96 15.64
CA ARG A 50 11.54 -4.28 16.01
C ARG A 50 12.40 -3.03 16.26
N ARG A 51 11.83 -1.85 16.06
CA ARG A 51 12.50 -0.55 16.18
C ARG A 51 12.70 -0.15 17.63
N SER A 52 13.72 0.69 17.86
CA SER A 52 13.97 1.29 19.17
C SER A 52 12.93 2.36 19.49
N ASN A 53 12.68 2.59 20.78
CA ASN A 53 11.76 3.61 21.26
C ASN A 53 12.21 5.03 20.86
N ALA A 54 13.51 5.24 20.70
CA ALA A 54 14.05 6.50 20.20
C ALA A 54 13.68 6.76 18.73
N GLU A 55 13.69 5.74 17.88
CA GLU A 55 13.19 5.84 16.49
C GLU A 55 11.67 6.03 16.47
N MET A 56 10.94 5.21 17.24
CA MET A 56 9.48 5.29 17.33
C MET A 56 9.01 6.68 17.77
N ALA A 57 9.69 7.30 18.74
CA ALA A 57 9.36 8.64 19.20
C ALA A 57 9.59 9.71 18.12
N ARG A 58 10.67 9.62 17.35
CA ARG A 58 10.93 10.55 16.24
C ARG A 58 9.90 10.40 15.14
N ASP A 59 9.64 9.17 14.72
CA ASP A 59 8.68 8.90 13.64
C ASP A 59 7.26 9.29 14.07
N PHE A 60 6.87 9.06 15.33
CA PHE A 60 5.61 9.55 15.87
C PHE A 60 5.46 11.07 15.70
N MET A 61 6.52 11.84 15.99
CA MET A 61 6.51 13.29 15.85
C MET A 61 6.34 13.72 14.39
N ASP A 62 7.11 13.13 13.48
CA ASP A 62 7.04 13.45 12.05
C ASP A 62 5.70 13.05 11.42
N LEU A 63 5.11 11.95 11.90
CA LEU A 63 3.81 11.47 11.48
C LEU A 63 2.67 12.37 12.00
N SER A 64 2.78 12.84 13.24
CA SER A 64 1.66 13.50 13.94
C SER A 64 1.65 15.03 13.81
N PHE A 65 2.81 15.65 13.56
CA PHE A 65 2.96 17.12 13.60
C PHE A 65 3.33 17.75 12.25
N ALA A 66 3.27 16.99 11.16
CA ALA A 66 3.45 17.50 9.81
C ALA A 66 2.39 16.90 8.88
N LEU A 67 2.11 17.60 7.78
CA LEU A 67 1.40 17.06 6.63
C LEU A 67 2.40 16.74 5.52
N GLU A 68 2.00 15.91 4.56
CA GLU A 68 2.79 15.55 3.38
C GLU A 68 3.27 16.79 2.60
N SER A 69 2.44 17.83 2.55
CA SER A 69 2.78 19.15 1.99
C SER A 69 3.98 19.85 2.66
N GLY A 70 4.43 19.36 3.82
CA GLY A 70 5.44 19.96 4.69
C GLY A 70 4.90 21.03 5.64
N ARG A 71 3.58 21.26 5.66
CA ARG A 71 2.96 22.19 6.61
C ARG A 71 2.87 21.55 7.99
N SER A 72 3.31 22.25 9.02
CA SER A 72 3.22 21.79 10.40
C SER A 72 1.77 21.76 10.89
N LEU A 73 1.46 20.75 11.71
CA LEU A 73 0.25 20.71 12.53
C LEU A 73 0.61 21.28 13.91
N PRO A 74 -0.11 22.29 14.43
CA PRO A 74 0.32 22.99 15.65
C PRO A 74 0.08 22.16 16.93
N VAL A 75 -0.90 21.26 16.90
CA VAL A 75 -1.33 20.45 18.03
C VAL A 75 -1.65 19.03 17.60
N LEU A 76 -1.52 18.08 18.54
CA LEU A 76 -2.06 16.74 18.37
C LEU A 76 -3.58 16.80 18.28
N THR A 77 -4.17 16.01 17.39
CA THR A 77 -5.63 15.84 17.29
C THR A 77 -5.97 14.37 17.14
N ARG A 78 -6.99 13.92 17.88
CA ARG A 78 -7.58 12.58 17.81
C ARG A 78 -9.07 12.65 18.18
N PHE A 79 -9.78 11.53 18.10
CA PHE A 79 -11.10 11.41 18.73
C PHE A 79 -10.91 11.18 20.24
N GLU A 80 -11.57 11.96 21.08
CA GLU A 80 -11.49 11.80 22.55
C GLU A 80 -12.56 10.84 23.11
N GLU A 81 -13.62 10.59 22.34
CA GLU A 81 -14.74 9.74 22.71
C GLU A 81 -14.69 8.38 21.99
N PRO A 82 -15.43 7.35 22.45
CA PRO A 82 -15.55 6.07 21.75
C PRO A 82 -15.94 6.23 20.29
N ILE A 83 -15.23 5.54 19.40
CA ILE A 83 -15.33 5.74 17.96
C ILE A 83 -16.30 4.71 17.37
N ARG A 84 -17.34 5.21 16.70
CA ARG A 84 -18.31 4.38 15.99
C ARG A 84 -18.21 4.61 14.49
N ILE A 85 -18.11 3.50 13.75
CA ILE A 85 -17.91 3.48 12.30
C ILE A 85 -19.19 3.06 11.61
N ARG A 86 -19.64 3.81 10.60
CA ARG A 86 -20.79 3.44 9.76
C ARG A 86 -20.37 3.31 8.31
N MET A 87 -20.84 2.27 7.63
CA MET A 87 -20.70 2.14 6.18
C MET A 87 -21.94 2.67 5.47
N THR A 88 -21.76 3.43 4.39
CA THR A 88 -22.84 3.96 3.55
C THR A 88 -22.54 3.76 2.06
N GLY A 89 -23.55 3.92 1.20
CA GLY A 89 -23.42 3.68 -0.24
C GLY A 89 -23.49 2.19 -0.60
N VAL A 90 -23.06 1.86 -1.81
CA VAL A 90 -23.06 0.46 -2.30
C VAL A 90 -21.71 -0.16 -1.95
N ALA A 91 -21.65 -0.76 -0.76
CA ALA A 91 -20.44 -1.42 -0.26
C ALA A 91 -20.16 -2.75 -1.01
N PRO A 92 -18.91 -3.02 -1.40
CA PRO A 92 -18.50 -4.32 -1.93
C PRO A 92 -18.76 -5.46 -0.94
N ALA A 93 -18.99 -6.68 -1.45
CA ALA A 93 -19.39 -7.83 -0.64
C ALA A 93 -18.39 -8.22 0.46
N THR A 94 -17.09 -7.92 0.29
CA THR A 94 -16.05 -8.21 1.30
C THR A 94 -15.89 -7.12 2.34
N ALA A 95 -16.35 -5.89 2.06
CA ALA A 95 -15.98 -4.70 2.82
C ALA A 95 -16.41 -4.76 4.30
N ALA A 96 -17.58 -5.37 4.60
CA ALA A 96 -18.06 -5.50 5.97
C ALA A 96 -17.19 -6.45 6.80
N GLU A 97 -16.74 -7.56 6.21
CA GLU A 97 -15.85 -8.52 6.89
C GLU A 97 -14.45 -7.94 7.05
N ASP A 98 -13.91 -7.30 6.00
CA ASP A 98 -12.60 -6.66 6.02
C ASP A 98 -12.54 -5.54 7.07
N LEU A 99 -13.56 -4.68 7.12
CA LEU A 99 -13.70 -3.68 8.17
C LEU A 99 -13.82 -4.33 9.55
N GLY A 100 -14.68 -5.35 9.71
CA GLY A 100 -14.85 -6.04 10.99
C GLY A 100 -13.54 -6.59 11.57
N ARG A 101 -12.68 -7.17 10.71
CA ARG A 101 -11.35 -7.66 11.07
C ARG A 101 -10.42 -6.51 11.47
N LEU A 102 -10.37 -5.43 10.69
CA LEU A 102 -9.58 -4.25 11.03
C LEU A 102 -10.00 -3.66 12.38
N LEU A 103 -11.30 -3.50 12.63
CA LEU A 103 -11.81 -2.99 13.91
C LEU A 103 -11.44 -3.92 15.08
N ALA A 104 -11.46 -5.24 14.88
CA ALA A 104 -11.01 -6.18 15.90
C ALA A 104 -9.53 -5.99 16.23
N ARG A 105 -8.68 -5.84 15.21
CA ARG A 105 -7.25 -5.59 15.39
C ARG A 105 -6.97 -4.25 16.08
N LEU A 106 -7.65 -3.17 15.68
CA LEU A 106 -7.49 -1.86 16.33
C LEU A 106 -7.86 -1.90 17.83
N ARG A 107 -8.87 -2.68 18.21
CA ARG A 107 -9.20 -2.92 19.63
C ARG A 107 -8.11 -3.75 20.34
N SER A 108 -7.70 -4.88 19.75
CA SER A 108 -6.82 -5.84 20.43
C SER A 108 -5.33 -5.43 20.44
N GLU A 109 -4.85 -4.82 19.36
CA GLU A 109 -3.44 -4.46 19.16
C GLU A 109 -3.16 -3.01 19.57
N ALA A 110 -4.03 -2.07 19.19
CA ALA A 110 -3.86 -0.66 19.47
C ALA A 110 -4.61 -0.15 20.72
N GLY A 111 -5.54 -0.95 21.27
CA GLY A 111 -6.28 -0.58 22.50
C GLY A 111 -7.30 0.54 22.30
N ILE A 112 -7.76 0.77 21.07
CA ILE A 112 -8.69 1.86 20.75
C ILE A 112 -10.14 1.39 20.99
N ASP A 113 -10.96 2.18 21.68
CA ASP A 113 -12.41 1.93 21.75
C ASP A 113 -13.07 2.29 20.42
N ILE A 114 -13.13 1.29 19.53
CA ILE A 114 -13.66 1.42 18.19
C ILE A 114 -14.56 0.24 17.81
N ALA A 115 -15.75 0.53 17.27
CA ALA A 115 -16.67 -0.50 16.80
C ALA A 115 -17.58 -0.02 15.66
N ALA A 116 -18.27 -0.95 15.01
CA ALA A 116 -19.36 -0.59 14.10
C ALA A 116 -20.49 0.12 14.86
N ALA A 117 -21.06 1.15 14.25
CA ALA A 117 -22.22 1.87 14.78
C ALA A 117 -23.47 0.99 14.64
N PRO A 118 -24.31 0.90 15.69
CA PRO A 118 -25.65 0.33 15.54
C PRO A 118 -26.46 1.06 14.47
N THR A 119 -27.38 0.36 13.82
CA THR A 119 -28.28 0.97 12.82
C THR A 119 -29.02 2.16 13.42
N GLY A 120 -28.92 3.33 12.78
CA GLY A 120 -29.57 4.57 13.22
C GLY A 120 -28.83 5.36 14.31
N ALA A 121 -27.74 4.82 14.87
CA ALA A 121 -26.92 5.53 15.85
C ALA A 121 -25.97 6.56 15.16
N PRO A 122 -25.52 7.60 15.90
CA PRO A 122 -24.45 8.47 15.42
C PRO A 122 -23.14 7.69 15.21
N ALA A 123 -22.32 8.17 14.28
CA ALA A 123 -21.02 7.60 13.95
C ALA A 123 -20.01 8.75 13.80
N GLN A 124 -18.86 8.62 14.45
CA GLN A 124 -17.74 9.55 14.36
C GLN A 124 -17.03 9.42 13.01
N ILE A 125 -17.03 8.23 12.40
CA ILE A 125 -16.45 8.03 11.07
C ILE A 125 -17.49 7.35 10.16
N THR A 126 -17.74 7.97 9.00
CA THR A 126 -18.52 7.34 7.93
C THR A 126 -17.56 6.84 6.85
N VAL A 127 -17.60 5.55 6.52
CA VAL A 127 -16.98 4.99 5.31
C VAL A 127 -18.03 4.96 4.21
N GLU A 128 -17.91 5.84 3.23
CA GLU A 128 -18.85 5.97 2.12
C GLU A 128 -18.29 5.38 0.84
N PHE A 129 -19.05 4.44 0.27
CA PHE A 129 -18.72 3.74 -0.97
C PHE A 129 -19.41 4.37 -2.18
N LEU A 130 -18.62 4.79 -3.18
CA LEU A 130 -19.12 5.49 -4.37
C LEU A 130 -18.36 5.07 -5.64
N PRO A 131 -18.88 5.30 -6.86
CA PRO A 131 -18.15 4.99 -8.08
C PRO A 131 -16.87 5.83 -8.22
N ARG A 132 -15.74 5.21 -8.61
CA ARG A 132 -14.45 5.87 -8.83
C ARG A 132 -14.57 7.12 -9.70
N LYS A 133 -15.35 7.03 -10.78
CA LYS A 133 -15.59 8.17 -11.70
C LYS A 133 -16.28 9.36 -11.03
N ALA A 134 -17.18 9.13 -10.08
CA ALA A 134 -17.85 10.21 -9.36
C ALA A 134 -16.85 10.94 -8.46
N MET A 135 -16.01 10.17 -7.77
CA MET A 135 -14.96 10.68 -6.89
C MET A 135 -13.89 11.48 -7.65
N GLN A 136 -13.34 10.91 -8.73
CA GLN A 136 -12.27 11.51 -9.53
C GLN A 136 -12.67 12.80 -10.27
N ARG A 137 -13.96 13.11 -10.40
CA ARG A 137 -14.40 14.43 -10.91
C ARG A 137 -14.01 15.57 -9.97
N LEU A 138 -13.99 15.32 -8.66
CA LEU A 138 -13.62 16.33 -7.65
C LEU A 138 -12.18 16.17 -7.17
N VAL A 139 -11.71 14.94 -7.01
CA VAL A 139 -10.36 14.60 -6.54
C VAL A 139 -9.66 13.68 -7.55
N PRO A 140 -9.18 14.21 -8.71
CA PRO A 140 -8.74 13.37 -9.84
C PRO A 140 -7.58 12.41 -9.58
N ARG A 141 -6.82 12.64 -8.50
CA ARG A 141 -5.61 11.88 -8.18
C ARG A 141 -5.79 10.87 -7.04
N ALA A 142 -6.91 10.90 -6.33
CA ALA A 142 -7.16 10.04 -5.18
C ALA A 142 -7.68 8.66 -5.64
N ALA A 143 -7.14 7.56 -5.11
CA ALA A 143 -7.76 6.25 -5.17
C ALA A 143 -8.75 6.05 -4.01
N CYS A 144 -8.44 6.60 -2.84
CA CYS A 144 -9.34 6.83 -1.71
C CYS A 144 -8.83 8.08 -0.98
N PHE A 145 -9.63 8.62 -0.07
CA PHE A 145 -9.19 9.72 0.80
C PHE A 145 -10.09 9.87 2.03
N VAL A 146 -9.54 10.48 3.07
CA VAL A 146 -10.23 10.91 4.28
C VAL A 146 -10.41 12.43 4.33
N ALA A 147 -11.58 12.88 4.79
CA ALA A 147 -11.88 14.30 5.00
C ALA A 147 -12.42 14.56 6.43
N PRO A 148 -11.97 15.63 7.10
CA PRO A 148 -12.44 15.98 8.43
C PRO A 148 -13.74 16.79 8.36
N ARG A 149 -14.46 16.88 9.48
CA ARG A 149 -15.65 17.73 9.70
C ARG A 149 -16.85 17.47 8.78
N VAL A 150 -16.81 16.40 8.00
CA VAL A 150 -17.91 15.98 7.12
C VAL A 150 -18.22 14.52 7.37
N GLY A 151 -19.50 14.16 7.28
CA GLY A 151 -19.98 12.79 7.49
C GLY A 151 -20.52 12.09 6.24
N SER A 152 -20.46 12.75 5.07
CA SER A 152 -20.93 12.20 3.79
C SER A 152 -20.33 12.89 2.57
N TRP A 153 -20.46 12.26 1.39
CA TRP A 153 -19.98 12.77 0.11
C TRP A 153 -20.68 14.07 -0.31
N ASP A 154 -21.98 14.16 -0.07
CA ASP A 154 -22.76 15.36 -0.31
C ASP A 154 -22.37 16.50 0.64
N GLY A 155 -22.02 16.17 1.89
CA GLY A 155 -21.40 17.12 2.82
C GLY A 155 -20.07 17.63 2.30
N TYR A 156 -19.19 16.72 1.88
CA TYR A 156 -17.89 17.05 1.29
C TYR A 156 -18.02 17.97 0.06
N ARG A 157 -18.96 17.68 -0.86
CA ARG A 157 -19.19 18.49 -2.07
C ARG A 157 -19.63 19.92 -1.77
N ARG A 158 -20.33 20.15 -0.66
CA ARG A 158 -20.82 21.47 -0.24
C ARG A 158 -19.85 22.21 0.68
N ALA A 159 -18.95 21.49 1.35
CA ALA A 159 -18.01 22.07 2.29
C ALA A 159 -17.03 23.04 1.60
N ARG A 160 -16.68 24.12 2.29
CA ARG A 160 -15.63 25.02 1.80
C ARG A 160 -14.27 24.44 2.18
N ARG A 161 -13.24 24.80 1.42
CA ARG A 161 -11.86 24.30 1.64
C ARG A 161 -11.35 24.53 3.06
N ALA A 162 -11.63 25.70 3.63
CA ALA A 162 -11.22 26.03 5.00
C ALA A 162 -11.88 25.12 6.05
N ASP A 163 -13.10 24.64 5.78
CA ASP A 163 -13.81 23.74 6.68
C ASP A 163 -13.20 22.32 6.67
N LEU A 164 -12.46 21.96 5.61
CA LEU A 164 -11.84 20.63 5.42
C LEU A 164 -10.34 20.59 5.77
N ASP A 165 -9.78 21.69 6.28
CA ASP A 165 -8.34 21.80 6.52
C ASP A 165 -7.92 21.14 7.84
N TRP A 166 -7.23 20.00 7.75
CA TRP A 166 -6.66 19.28 8.91
C TRP A 166 -5.76 20.13 9.81
N ALA A 167 -5.02 21.10 9.27
CA ALA A 167 -4.12 21.95 10.06
C ALA A 167 -4.85 22.94 10.96
N THR A 168 -6.17 23.09 10.78
CA THR A 168 -7.01 23.98 11.59
C THR A 168 -7.77 23.24 12.69
N LEU A 169 -7.60 21.92 12.80
CA LEU A 169 -8.27 21.12 13.83
C LEU A 169 -7.58 21.30 15.18
N THR A 170 -8.39 21.33 16.24
CA THR A 170 -7.93 21.25 17.64
C THR A 170 -8.37 19.94 18.31
N HIS A 171 -9.33 19.23 17.72
CA HIS A 171 -9.88 17.92 18.10
C HIS A 171 -10.54 17.29 16.86
N ARG A 172 -10.85 15.98 16.90
CA ARG A 172 -11.60 15.28 15.84
C ARG A 172 -12.97 14.83 16.37
N ASP A 173 -14.04 15.31 15.74
CA ASP A 173 -15.42 14.90 16.08
C ASP A 173 -16.04 13.97 15.05
N VAL A 174 -15.90 14.34 13.78
CA VAL A 174 -16.46 13.61 12.63
C VAL A 174 -15.46 13.60 11.48
N ALA A 175 -15.33 12.46 10.81
CA ALA A 175 -14.62 12.31 9.55
C ALA A 175 -15.41 11.43 8.57
N ALA A 176 -15.12 11.58 7.28
CA ALA A 176 -15.62 10.69 6.24
C ALA A 176 -14.46 10.12 5.45
N ILE A 177 -14.53 8.82 5.18
CA ILE A 177 -13.61 8.06 4.33
C ILE A 177 -14.36 7.72 3.05
N PHE A 178 -13.75 8.00 1.90
CA PHE A 178 -14.36 7.79 0.60
C PHE A 178 -13.61 6.70 -0.17
N ILE A 179 -14.30 5.59 -0.46
CA ILE A 179 -13.69 4.43 -1.12
C ILE A 179 -14.47 4.09 -2.40
N PRO A 180 -13.78 3.94 -3.55
CA PRO A 180 -14.39 3.41 -4.75
C PRO A 180 -14.99 2.01 -4.59
N ASN A 181 -16.23 1.83 -5.02
CA ASN A 181 -16.92 0.54 -4.98
C ASN A 181 -16.71 -0.36 -6.21
N ASP A 182 -16.01 0.16 -7.23
CA ASP A 182 -15.73 -0.48 -8.51
C ASP A 182 -14.24 -0.85 -8.64
N THR A 183 -13.66 -1.36 -7.55
CA THR A 183 -12.23 -1.70 -7.41
C THR A 183 -12.01 -3.07 -6.80
N ALA A 184 -10.77 -3.58 -6.82
CA ALA A 184 -10.46 -4.90 -6.27
C ALA A 184 -10.80 -4.99 -4.78
N PRO A 185 -11.27 -6.16 -4.27
CA PRO A 185 -11.48 -6.37 -2.84
C PRO A 185 -10.25 -6.01 -1.99
N GLN A 186 -9.05 -6.34 -2.46
CA GLN A 186 -7.81 -5.91 -1.84
C GLN A 186 -7.68 -4.38 -1.83
N GLU A 187 -7.84 -3.69 -2.96
CA GLU A 187 -7.74 -2.21 -3.00
C GLU A 187 -8.71 -1.54 -2.02
N VAL A 188 -9.94 -2.09 -1.88
CA VAL A 188 -10.92 -1.63 -0.89
C VAL A 188 -10.41 -1.83 0.53
N ARG A 189 -9.86 -3.01 0.85
CA ARG A 189 -9.29 -3.30 2.16
C ARG A 189 -8.08 -2.40 2.45
N ASP A 190 -7.19 -2.22 1.49
CA ASP A 190 -5.99 -1.40 1.64
C ASP A 190 -6.39 0.05 1.98
N CYS A 191 -7.37 0.61 1.27
CA CYS A 191 -8.01 1.89 1.62
C CYS A 191 -8.67 1.90 3.00
N LEU A 192 -9.33 0.82 3.43
CA LEU A 192 -9.89 0.74 4.78
C LEU A 192 -8.78 0.82 5.84
N HIS A 193 -7.63 0.20 5.62
CA HIS A 193 -6.51 0.25 6.55
C HIS A 193 -5.87 1.63 6.61
N GLU A 194 -5.53 2.21 5.46
CA GLU A 194 -4.84 3.49 5.34
C GLU A 194 -5.73 4.64 5.82
N GLU A 195 -6.91 4.80 5.23
CA GLU A 195 -7.76 5.96 5.47
C GLU A 195 -8.37 5.95 6.88
N LEU A 196 -8.62 4.76 7.45
CA LEU A 196 -9.06 4.67 8.83
C LEU A 196 -7.93 5.00 9.79
N ALA A 197 -6.71 4.53 9.55
CA ALA A 197 -5.56 4.90 10.35
C ALA A 197 -5.29 6.41 10.28
N GLN A 198 -5.39 7.01 9.11
CA GLN A 198 -5.27 8.46 8.94
C GLN A 198 -6.41 9.23 9.61
N ALA A 199 -7.65 8.74 9.51
CA ALA A 199 -8.80 9.30 10.23
C ALA A 199 -8.59 9.28 11.75
N LEU A 200 -7.95 8.24 12.29
CA LEU A 200 -7.61 8.11 13.70
C LEU A 200 -6.42 9.00 14.12
N GLY A 201 -5.46 9.20 13.20
CA GLY A 201 -4.20 9.92 13.39
C GLY A 201 -3.03 8.95 13.60
N PRO A 202 -1.88 9.10 12.91
CA PRO A 202 -1.33 10.31 12.26
C PRO A 202 -1.86 10.68 10.87
N LEU A 203 -1.39 11.79 10.26
CA LEU A 203 -1.87 12.33 8.96
C LEU A 203 -0.77 12.51 7.90
N ASN A 204 0.47 12.18 8.23
CA ASN A 204 1.59 12.28 7.31
C ASN A 204 1.98 10.90 6.80
N ASP A 205 2.61 10.86 5.63
CA ASP A 205 3.25 9.68 5.07
C ASP A 205 4.74 9.96 4.83
N LEU A 206 5.57 8.95 5.09
CA LEU A 206 7.02 9.10 5.16
C LEU A 206 7.69 7.96 4.38
N TYR A 207 8.29 8.28 3.22
CA TYR A 207 9.01 7.32 2.36
C TYR A 207 10.15 6.54 3.03
N ARG A 208 10.59 6.93 4.22
CA ARG A 208 11.67 6.26 4.97
C ARG A 208 11.15 5.18 5.93
N LEU A 209 9.84 4.89 5.95
CA LEU A 209 9.22 3.92 6.85
C LEU A 209 8.94 2.58 6.14
N PRO A 210 9.95 1.70 5.95
CA PRO A 210 9.77 0.48 5.18
C PRO A 210 8.79 -0.56 5.72
N ASP A 211 8.33 -0.42 6.96
CA ASP A 211 7.50 -1.35 7.71
C ASP A 211 6.17 -0.71 8.14
N SER A 212 5.62 0.19 7.31
CA SER A 212 4.49 1.05 7.68
C SER A 212 3.53 1.22 6.52
N VAL A 213 2.23 1.30 6.80
CA VAL A 213 1.22 1.77 5.84
C VAL A 213 1.36 3.27 5.61
N PHE A 214 1.83 4.03 6.61
CA PHE A 214 2.22 5.45 6.46
C PHE A 214 3.48 5.69 5.61
N ASN A 215 3.78 4.78 4.67
CA ASN A 215 4.81 4.95 3.67
C ASN A 215 4.13 5.03 2.31
N ASP A 216 4.40 6.11 1.59
CA ASP A 216 3.79 6.44 0.30
C ASP A 216 4.34 5.56 -0.86
N ASP A 217 4.92 4.39 -0.55
CA ASP A 217 5.34 3.37 -1.51
C ASP A 217 4.25 2.31 -1.82
N ASN A 218 3.20 2.25 -0.99
CA ASN A 218 2.08 1.32 -1.10
C ASN A 218 2.50 -0.16 -1.14
N ILE A 219 3.57 -0.50 -0.42
CA ILE A 219 4.07 -1.88 -0.33
C ILE A 219 3.36 -2.67 0.78
N HIS A 220 3.05 -2.03 1.90
CA HIS A 220 2.26 -2.63 2.98
C HIS A 220 0.78 -2.38 2.74
N THR A 221 0.02 -3.46 2.60
CA THR A 221 -1.42 -3.41 2.28
C THR A 221 -2.32 -3.52 3.52
N VAL A 222 -1.72 -3.76 4.69
CA VAL A 222 -2.41 -3.84 5.97
C VAL A 222 -1.55 -3.21 7.06
N LEU A 223 -2.20 -2.61 8.06
CA LEU A 223 -1.53 -2.03 9.24
C LEU A 223 -0.60 -3.05 9.90
N THR A 224 0.65 -2.64 10.05
CA THR A 224 1.77 -3.39 10.61
C THR A 224 1.86 -3.23 12.13
N GLY A 225 2.84 -3.88 12.76
CA GLY A 225 3.13 -3.69 14.17
C GLY A 225 3.63 -2.28 14.50
N PHE A 226 4.32 -1.63 13.55
CA PHE A 226 4.70 -0.22 13.66
C PHE A 226 3.45 0.66 13.71
N ASP A 227 2.55 0.51 12.75
CA ASP A 227 1.33 1.33 12.64
C ASP A 227 0.44 1.16 13.87
N MET A 228 0.26 -0.08 14.34
CA MET A 228 -0.53 -0.38 15.53
C MET A 228 0.08 0.26 16.79
N LEU A 229 1.41 0.28 16.90
CA LEU A 229 2.07 0.93 18.04
C LEU A 229 1.98 2.46 17.97
N MET A 230 2.08 3.05 16.77
CA MET A 230 1.84 4.49 16.57
C MET A 230 0.41 4.86 16.98
N LEU A 231 -0.59 4.12 16.52
CA LEU A 231 -1.99 4.31 16.88
C LEU A 231 -2.22 4.12 18.39
N ARG A 232 -1.59 3.11 19.00
CA ARG A 232 -1.63 2.89 20.45
C ARG A 232 -1.05 4.08 21.23
N ALA A 233 0.05 4.66 20.75
CA ALA A 233 0.63 5.84 21.35
C ALA A 233 -0.30 7.06 21.21
N THR A 234 -0.89 7.28 20.02
CA THR A 234 -1.86 8.36 19.77
C THR A 234 -3.04 8.31 20.75
N TYR A 235 -3.53 7.11 21.07
CA TYR A 235 -4.66 6.90 21.98
C TYR A 235 -4.26 6.61 23.43
N ALA A 236 -2.98 6.76 23.78
CA ALA A 236 -2.54 6.63 25.16
C ALA A 236 -3.13 7.76 26.03
N PRO A 237 -3.42 7.50 27.32
CA PRO A 237 -4.01 8.49 28.23
C PRO A 237 -3.08 9.67 28.52
N ASP A 238 -1.76 9.50 28.31
CA ASP A 238 -0.74 10.52 28.48
C ASP A 238 -0.86 11.63 27.43
N LEU A 239 -1.45 11.32 26.26
CA LEU A 239 -1.64 12.24 25.14
C LEU A 239 -3.12 12.61 25.02
N ARG A 240 -3.40 13.85 24.62
CA ARG A 240 -4.76 14.34 24.31
C ARG A 240 -4.73 15.41 23.24
N SER A 241 -5.86 15.62 22.58
CA SER A 241 -6.03 16.69 21.60
C SER A 241 -5.70 18.07 22.21
N GLY A 242 -5.06 18.92 21.42
CA GLY A 242 -4.62 20.26 21.83
C GLY A 242 -3.21 20.32 22.42
N MET A 243 -2.55 19.20 22.73
CA MET A 243 -1.14 19.21 23.15
C MET A 243 -0.22 19.68 22.02
N ALA A 244 0.70 20.60 22.31
CA ALA A 244 1.70 21.06 21.35
C ALA A 244 2.82 20.03 21.15
N ALA A 245 3.57 20.15 20.04
CA ALA A 245 4.65 19.24 19.70
C ALA A 245 5.69 19.01 20.84
N PRO A 246 6.19 20.04 21.53
CA PRO A 246 7.15 19.84 22.63
C PRO A 246 6.55 19.09 23.83
N GLU A 247 5.26 19.30 24.11
CA GLU A 247 4.56 18.61 25.21
C GLU A 247 4.41 17.12 24.93
N VAL A 248 4.07 16.76 23.69
CA VAL A 248 3.98 15.36 23.27
C VAL A 248 5.36 14.73 23.28
N ALA A 249 6.36 15.35 22.65
CA ALA A 249 7.73 14.85 22.60
C ALA A 249 8.30 14.52 23.99
N ALA A 250 8.01 15.35 25.01
CA ALA A 250 8.45 15.11 26.37
C ALA A 250 7.83 13.86 27.03
N ARG A 251 6.66 13.41 26.56
CA ARG A 251 5.93 12.24 27.10
C ARG A 251 6.29 10.93 26.40
N LEU A 252 6.71 11.01 25.13
CA LEU A 252 6.97 9.82 24.30
C LEU A 252 7.98 8.83 24.92
N PRO A 253 9.11 9.24 25.54
CA PRO A 253 10.06 8.28 26.08
C PRO A 253 9.44 7.37 27.15
N GLY A 254 8.78 7.95 28.16
CA GLY A 254 8.12 7.19 29.22
C GLY A 254 6.92 6.39 28.72
N LEU A 255 6.18 6.93 27.74
CA LEU A 255 5.09 6.23 27.09
C LEU A 255 5.59 4.97 26.36
N PHE A 256 6.57 5.09 25.47
CA PHE A 256 7.10 3.98 24.69
C PHE A 256 7.82 2.94 25.54
N ALA A 257 8.53 3.34 26.61
CA ALA A 257 9.07 2.39 27.60
C ALA A 257 7.98 1.46 28.16
N ARG A 258 6.78 2.00 28.41
CA ARG A 258 5.64 1.26 28.96
C ARG A 258 4.93 0.38 27.92
N ILE A 259 4.70 0.89 26.70
CA ILE A 259 3.91 0.17 25.68
C ILE A 259 4.77 -0.68 24.72
N ASN A 260 6.09 -0.47 24.71
CA ASN A 260 7.07 -1.19 23.90
C ASN A 260 8.39 -1.42 24.68
N PRO A 261 8.37 -2.21 25.76
CA PRO A 261 9.56 -2.43 26.59
C PRO A 261 10.72 -3.09 25.82
N GLY A 262 10.43 -3.87 24.78
CA GLY A 262 11.46 -4.47 23.91
C GLY A 262 12.26 -3.43 23.12
N GLY A 263 11.71 -2.24 22.88
CA GLY A 263 12.35 -1.15 22.15
C GLY A 263 13.27 -0.27 22.98
N GLU A 264 13.44 -0.50 24.29
CA GLU A 264 14.38 0.29 25.10
C GLU A 264 15.84 0.09 24.70
N ARG A 265 16.16 -1.03 24.05
CA ARG A 265 17.51 -1.35 23.62
C ARG A 265 17.72 -0.95 22.17
N GLY A 266 18.91 -0.43 21.90
CA GLY A 266 19.30 0.00 20.56
C GLY A 266 18.85 1.41 20.23
N GLY A 267 19.37 1.90 19.11
CA GLY A 267 19.08 3.22 18.58
C GLY A 267 19.95 3.40 17.35
N THR A 268 19.34 3.47 16.18
CA THR A 268 20.08 3.83 14.97
C THR A 268 20.31 5.34 14.93
N ALA A 269 21.30 5.74 14.13
CA ALA A 269 21.51 7.13 13.78
C ALA A 269 20.24 7.74 13.16
N TYR A 270 20.09 9.05 13.34
CA TYR A 270 19.00 9.81 12.74
C TYR A 270 18.92 9.54 11.22
N SER A 271 17.76 9.10 10.72
CA SER A 271 17.55 8.93 9.29
C SER A 271 17.46 10.30 8.64
N ASP A 272 18.25 10.53 7.58
CA ASP A 272 18.21 11.77 6.79
C ASP A 272 16.76 12.06 6.34
N PRO A 273 16.19 13.26 6.58
CA PRO A 273 14.83 13.57 6.17
C PRO A 273 14.68 13.47 4.64
N THR A 274 13.52 13.00 4.19
CA THR A 274 13.21 12.96 2.75
C THR A 274 12.93 14.37 2.24
N PRO A 275 13.73 14.92 1.30
CA PRO A 275 13.48 16.24 0.73
C PRO A 275 12.21 16.26 -0.09
N ARG A 276 11.48 17.37 -0.08
CA ARG A 276 10.27 17.53 -0.92
C ARG A 276 10.53 17.30 -2.41
N ALA A 277 11.73 17.62 -2.90
CA ALA A 277 12.11 17.37 -4.29
C ALA A 277 12.08 15.87 -4.64
N TYR A 278 12.42 14.99 -3.68
CA TYR A 278 12.32 13.55 -3.86
C TYR A 278 10.86 13.11 -3.96
N SER A 279 10.02 13.52 -2.99
CA SER A 279 8.58 13.20 -2.99
C SER A 279 7.91 13.64 -4.29
N GLN A 280 8.14 14.90 -4.70
CA GLN A 280 7.59 15.44 -5.95
C GLN A 280 8.05 14.67 -7.20
N ALA A 281 9.29 14.18 -7.20
CA ALA A 281 9.81 13.36 -8.29
C ALA A 281 9.10 12.01 -8.35
N ILE A 282 8.90 11.34 -7.21
CA ILE A 282 8.16 10.09 -7.10
C ILE A 282 6.67 10.28 -7.47
N GLU A 283 6.00 11.29 -6.91
CA GLU A 283 4.61 11.65 -7.24
C GLU A 283 4.45 11.93 -8.74
N THR A 284 5.42 12.62 -9.36
CA THR A 284 5.39 12.88 -10.81
C THR A 284 5.62 11.59 -11.62
N ALA A 285 6.50 10.71 -11.12
CA ALA A 285 6.81 9.43 -11.76
C ALA A 285 5.63 8.45 -11.70
N LEU A 286 4.87 8.43 -10.60
CA LEU A 286 3.82 7.44 -10.37
C LEU A 286 2.40 7.98 -10.54
N GLY A 287 2.21 9.30 -10.43
CA GLY A 287 0.92 9.96 -10.49
C GLY A 287 0.25 9.95 -11.87
N PRO A 288 -1.08 10.07 -11.91
CA PRO A 288 -1.84 10.09 -13.15
C PRO A 288 -1.67 11.40 -13.92
N GLY A 289 -1.84 11.36 -15.24
CA GLY A 289 -1.84 12.55 -16.11
C GLY A 289 -0.45 13.06 -16.55
N THR A 290 0.62 12.35 -16.19
CA THR A 290 1.99 12.65 -16.66
C THR A 290 2.36 11.73 -17.84
N SER A 291 2.99 12.27 -18.89
CA SER A 291 3.42 11.48 -20.05
C SER A 291 4.53 10.48 -19.69
N GLY A 292 4.57 9.34 -20.38
CA GLY A 292 5.57 8.28 -20.13
C GLY A 292 7.02 8.77 -20.08
N PRO A 293 7.51 9.57 -21.05
CA PRO A 293 8.87 10.12 -21.00
C PRO A 293 9.13 10.97 -19.76
N ARG A 294 8.19 11.86 -19.40
CA ARG A 294 8.31 12.73 -18.22
C ARG A 294 8.29 11.94 -16.91
N ARG A 295 7.49 10.87 -16.84
CA ARG A 295 7.48 9.95 -15.69
C ARG A 295 8.84 9.27 -15.50
N ARG A 296 9.47 8.80 -16.58
CA ARG A 296 10.82 8.19 -16.52
C ARG A 296 11.90 9.20 -16.14
N VAL A 297 11.82 10.44 -16.62
CA VAL A 297 12.73 11.52 -16.19
C VAL A 297 12.58 11.78 -14.70
N ALA A 298 11.35 11.89 -14.19
CA ALA A 298 11.11 12.11 -12.76
C ALA A 298 11.61 10.95 -11.88
N ALA A 299 11.45 9.69 -12.31
CA ALA A 299 12.02 8.55 -11.60
C ALA A 299 13.56 8.61 -11.53
N ARG A 300 14.22 9.05 -12.62
CA ARG A 300 15.67 9.30 -12.62
C ARG A 300 16.07 10.45 -11.70
N THR A 301 15.31 11.55 -11.70
CA THR A 301 15.55 12.66 -10.75
C THR A 301 15.48 12.19 -9.30
N ALA A 302 14.56 11.28 -8.95
CA ALA A 302 14.51 10.70 -7.62
C ALA A 302 15.77 9.88 -7.28
N LEU A 303 16.32 9.14 -8.25
CA LEU A 303 17.59 8.43 -8.11
C LEU A 303 18.78 9.37 -7.95
N ASP A 304 18.87 10.44 -8.76
CA ASP A 304 19.94 11.43 -8.68
C ASP A 304 19.98 12.07 -7.27
N ILE A 305 18.79 12.36 -6.69
CA ILE A 305 18.67 12.87 -5.32
C ILE A 305 19.13 11.83 -4.31
N ALA A 306 18.71 10.57 -4.46
CA ALA A 306 19.09 9.49 -3.54
C ALA A 306 20.61 9.23 -3.56
N GLU A 307 21.22 9.27 -4.75
CA GLU A 307 22.68 9.13 -4.94
C GLU A 307 23.43 10.30 -4.31
N ALA A 308 23.00 11.54 -4.56
CA ALA A 308 23.60 12.74 -3.98
C ALA A 308 23.55 12.76 -2.44
N ARG A 309 22.57 12.06 -1.85
CA ARG A 309 22.46 11.87 -0.39
C ARG A 309 23.17 10.62 0.14
N GLY A 310 23.70 9.77 -0.74
CA GLY A 310 24.32 8.50 -0.36
C GLY A 310 23.33 7.50 0.25
N TRP A 311 22.04 7.61 -0.07
CA TRP A 311 21.03 6.69 0.46
C TRP A 311 21.17 5.29 -0.12
N GLN A 312 21.09 4.29 0.75
CA GLN A 312 21.07 2.86 0.40
C GLN A 312 19.93 2.17 1.16
N ASP A 313 18.75 2.79 1.18
CA ASP A 313 17.58 2.36 1.94
C ASP A 313 16.34 2.20 1.05
N ALA A 314 15.18 2.04 1.68
CA ALA A 314 13.89 1.85 1.02
C ALA A 314 13.62 2.90 -0.07
N ARG A 315 14.05 4.15 0.10
CA ARG A 315 13.83 5.23 -0.86
C ARG A 315 14.57 4.98 -2.15
N THR A 316 15.88 4.74 -2.07
CA THR A 316 16.70 4.43 -3.25
C THR A 316 16.16 3.20 -3.98
N GLY A 317 15.83 2.14 -3.24
CA GLY A 317 15.22 0.94 -3.82
C GLY A 317 13.88 1.22 -4.50
N PHE A 318 13.04 2.08 -3.91
CA PHE A 318 11.72 2.41 -4.44
C PHE A 318 11.82 3.24 -5.73
N ALA A 319 12.75 4.20 -5.78
CA ALA A 319 13.04 4.96 -7.00
C ALA A 319 13.52 4.04 -8.14
N TRP A 320 14.37 3.05 -7.85
CA TRP A 320 14.78 2.02 -8.83
C TRP A 320 13.60 1.16 -9.28
N LEU A 321 12.77 0.69 -8.34
CA LEU A 321 11.59 -0.11 -8.63
C LEU A 321 10.59 0.66 -9.52
N ALA A 322 10.39 1.95 -9.26
CA ALA A 322 9.56 2.84 -10.07
C ALA A 322 10.14 3.02 -11.48
N LEU A 323 11.45 3.27 -11.62
CA LEU A 323 12.11 3.39 -12.91
C LEU A 323 11.98 2.09 -13.74
N GLY A 324 12.17 0.93 -13.10
CA GLY A 324 12.02 -0.37 -13.74
C GLY A 324 10.62 -0.56 -14.32
N ARG A 325 9.58 -0.31 -13.51
CA ARG A 325 8.16 -0.40 -13.94
C ARG A 325 7.85 0.53 -15.11
N LEU A 326 8.35 1.77 -15.07
CA LEU A 326 8.12 2.77 -16.12
C LEU A 326 8.87 2.48 -17.43
N SER A 327 9.84 1.55 -17.39
CA SER A 327 10.70 1.20 -18.53
C SER A 327 10.30 -0.12 -19.20
N LEU A 328 9.50 -0.98 -18.56
CA LEU A 328 9.08 -2.31 -19.07
C LEU A 328 8.60 -2.31 -20.53
N GLY A 329 7.75 -1.36 -20.92
CA GLY A 329 7.21 -1.26 -22.28
C GLY A 329 8.06 -0.44 -23.27
N HIS A 330 9.22 0.04 -22.85
CA HIS A 330 10.06 0.95 -23.62
C HIS A 330 11.48 0.42 -23.84
N ASP A 331 12.11 -0.08 -22.77
CA ASP A 331 13.46 -0.62 -22.78
C ASP A 331 13.56 -1.70 -21.69
N ALA A 332 13.54 -2.97 -22.14
CA ALA A 332 13.60 -4.13 -21.27
C ALA A 332 14.93 -4.24 -20.51
N GLY A 333 16.05 -3.78 -21.11
CA GLY A 333 17.37 -3.83 -20.48
C GLY A 333 17.49 -2.82 -19.34
N ILE A 334 17.00 -1.59 -19.53
CA ILE A 334 16.90 -0.59 -18.46
C ILE A 334 15.97 -1.10 -17.36
N ALA A 335 14.82 -1.68 -17.73
CA ALA A 335 13.87 -2.20 -16.76
C ALA A 335 14.48 -3.29 -15.87
N GLU A 336 15.11 -4.30 -16.48
CA GLU A 336 15.75 -5.38 -15.74
C GLU A 336 16.88 -4.88 -14.85
N THR A 337 17.75 -3.99 -15.36
CA THR A 337 18.84 -3.39 -14.59
C THR A 337 18.29 -2.66 -13.35
N ALA A 338 17.25 -1.85 -13.54
CA ALA A 338 16.62 -1.13 -12.43
C ALA A 338 16.02 -2.07 -11.37
N PHE A 339 15.39 -3.18 -11.79
CA PHE A 339 14.88 -4.16 -10.83
C PHE A 339 16.00 -4.91 -10.09
N ARG A 340 17.12 -5.19 -10.75
CA ARG A 340 18.30 -5.79 -10.10
C ARG A 340 18.92 -4.85 -9.07
N GLU A 341 19.04 -3.55 -9.38
CA GLU A 341 19.53 -2.55 -8.41
C GLU A 341 18.58 -2.39 -7.22
N ALA A 342 17.26 -2.35 -7.46
CA ALA A 342 16.27 -2.35 -6.38
C ALA A 342 16.44 -3.58 -5.48
N ALA A 343 16.51 -4.79 -6.08
CA ALA A 343 16.69 -6.03 -5.35
C ALA A 343 17.99 -6.06 -4.55
N ARG A 344 19.11 -5.58 -5.11
CA ARG A 344 20.41 -5.49 -4.42
C ARG A 344 20.33 -4.62 -3.16
N ILE A 345 19.63 -3.48 -3.24
CA ILE A 345 19.42 -2.60 -2.08
C ILE A 345 18.57 -3.31 -1.03
N TYR A 346 17.46 -3.91 -1.44
CA TYR A 346 16.55 -4.58 -0.51
C TYR A 346 17.16 -5.81 0.16
N GLU A 347 17.94 -6.61 -0.57
CA GLU A 347 18.58 -7.82 -0.04
C GLU A 347 19.63 -7.51 1.04
N SER A 348 20.19 -6.31 1.04
CA SER A 348 21.15 -5.87 2.08
C SER A 348 20.52 -5.63 3.46
N ARG A 349 19.19 -5.67 3.57
CA ARG A 349 18.43 -5.20 4.74
C ARG A 349 17.24 -6.11 5.06
N PRO A 350 17.22 -6.83 6.21
CA PRO A 350 16.11 -7.70 6.57
C PRO A 350 14.74 -7.02 6.65
N GLU A 351 14.71 -5.73 7.03
CA GLU A 351 13.49 -4.92 7.10
C GLU A 351 12.87 -4.63 5.72
N LEU A 352 13.60 -4.84 4.63
CA LEU A 352 13.15 -4.62 3.26
C LEU A 352 12.74 -5.91 2.54
N ALA A 353 12.49 -7.00 3.27
CA ALA A 353 12.18 -8.29 2.67
C ALA A 353 10.92 -8.26 1.78
N LEU A 354 9.88 -7.53 2.18
CA LEU A 354 8.66 -7.41 1.37
C LEU A 354 8.91 -6.61 0.08
N GLN A 355 9.71 -5.54 0.17
CA GLN A 355 10.17 -4.76 -0.98
C GLN A 355 10.95 -5.65 -1.96
N LEU A 356 11.84 -6.52 -1.43
CA LEU A 356 12.54 -7.53 -2.22
C LEU A 356 11.56 -8.48 -2.93
N ALA A 357 10.50 -8.93 -2.25
CA ALA A 357 9.48 -9.78 -2.87
C ALA A 357 8.79 -9.11 -4.09
N HIS A 358 8.57 -7.79 -4.03
CA HIS A 358 8.07 -7.03 -5.18
C HIS A 358 9.07 -6.98 -6.34
N ALA A 359 10.36 -6.76 -6.05
CA ALA A 359 11.41 -6.79 -7.07
C ALA A 359 11.58 -8.20 -7.66
N ASP A 360 11.55 -9.24 -6.82
CA ASP A 360 11.64 -10.65 -7.21
C ASP A 360 10.50 -11.08 -8.13
N MET A 361 9.28 -10.56 -7.94
CA MET A 361 8.18 -10.84 -8.87
C MET A 361 8.50 -10.36 -10.29
N GLN A 362 9.11 -9.17 -10.42
CA GLN A 362 9.50 -8.62 -11.72
C GLN A 362 10.69 -9.39 -12.30
N LEU A 363 11.73 -9.65 -11.52
CA LEU A 363 12.90 -10.43 -11.94
C LEU A 363 12.54 -11.87 -12.32
N ALA A 364 11.57 -12.48 -11.64
CA ALA A 364 11.02 -13.78 -12.01
C ALA A 364 10.30 -13.74 -13.36
N ALA A 365 9.62 -12.65 -13.71
CA ALA A 365 9.01 -12.50 -15.03
C ALA A 365 10.07 -12.42 -16.15
N PHE A 366 11.19 -11.71 -15.92
CA PHE A 366 12.34 -11.70 -16.84
C PHE A 366 13.01 -13.08 -16.96
N ALA A 367 13.26 -13.74 -15.82
CA ALA A 367 13.81 -15.10 -15.81
C ALA A 367 12.91 -16.08 -16.56
N LEU A 368 11.58 -15.96 -16.40
CA LEU A 368 10.61 -16.76 -17.14
C LEU A 368 10.71 -16.49 -18.65
N SER A 369 10.83 -15.23 -19.08
CA SER A 369 10.94 -14.89 -20.50
C SER A 369 12.21 -15.42 -21.18
N ASP A 370 13.26 -15.65 -20.39
CA ASP A 370 14.53 -16.23 -20.82
C ASP A 370 14.57 -17.77 -20.69
N GLY A 371 13.49 -18.40 -20.20
CA GLY A 371 13.44 -19.83 -19.96
C GLY A 371 14.23 -20.31 -18.74
N ARG A 372 14.68 -19.40 -17.85
CA ARG A 372 15.41 -19.69 -16.62
C ARG A 372 14.47 -20.15 -15.49
N ALA A 373 13.83 -21.31 -15.68
CA ALA A 373 12.78 -21.81 -14.79
C ALA A 373 13.25 -22.02 -13.33
N ASP A 374 14.46 -22.51 -13.12
CA ASP A 374 14.98 -22.73 -11.76
C ASP A 374 15.12 -21.42 -10.97
N GLU A 375 15.55 -20.35 -11.62
CA GLU A 375 15.63 -19.03 -10.99
C GLU A 375 14.24 -18.48 -10.63
N VAL A 376 13.25 -18.69 -11.51
CA VAL A 376 11.85 -18.35 -11.20
C VAL A 376 11.38 -19.07 -9.93
N ILE A 377 11.65 -20.38 -9.84
CA ILE A 377 11.24 -21.20 -8.70
C ILE A 377 11.93 -20.73 -7.41
N GLN A 378 13.21 -20.37 -7.47
CA GLN A 378 13.96 -19.86 -6.31
C GLN A 378 13.43 -18.51 -5.83
N ARG A 379 13.27 -17.53 -6.74
CA ARG A 379 12.75 -16.20 -6.41
C ARG A 379 11.34 -16.26 -5.85
N THR A 380 10.46 -17.02 -6.50
CA THR A 380 9.07 -17.18 -6.03
C THR A 380 9.02 -17.92 -4.70
N ALA A 381 9.85 -18.93 -4.45
CA ALA A 381 9.88 -19.64 -3.17
C ALA A 381 10.21 -18.70 -1.99
N ARG A 382 11.14 -17.75 -2.18
CA ARG A 382 11.46 -16.72 -1.19
C ARG A 382 10.34 -15.70 -1.01
N ALA A 383 9.75 -15.24 -2.11
CA ALA A 383 8.79 -14.12 -2.10
C ALA A 383 7.37 -14.51 -1.64
N LEU A 384 6.92 -15.74 -1.91
CA LEU A 384 5.56 -16.21 -1.58
C LEU A 384 5.19 -16.08 -0.09
N PRO A 385 6.00 -16.56 0.89
CA PRO A 385 5.66 -16.42 2.31
C PRO A 385 5.57 -14.96 2.75
N LEU A 386 6.43 -14.08 2.20
CA LEU A 386 6.44 -12.65 2.51
C LEU A 386 5.16 -11.96 2.01
N ALA A 387 4.73 -12.27 0.79
CA ALA A 387 3.47 -11.76 0.24
C ALA A 387 2.24 -12.27 1.03
N ALA A 388 2.28 -13.51 1.52
CA ALA A 388 1.22 -14.08 2.34
C ALA A 388 1.15 -13.43 3.73
N GLU A 389 2.30 -13.23 4.40
CA GLU A 389 2.39 -12.55 5.71
C GLU A 389 1.91 -11.10 5.62
N ALA A 390 2.32 -10.38 4.57
CA ALA A 390 1.87 -9.01 4.29
C ALA A 390 0.41 -8.93 3.80
N GLN A 391 -0.25 -10.07 3.62
CA GLN A 391 -1.61 -10.19 3.11
C GLN A 391 -1.81 -9.52 1.74
N ASN A 392 -0.81 -9.56 0.86
CA ASN A 392 -0.85 -8.96 -0.46
C ASN A 392 -1.24 -10.02 -1.52
N ALA A 393 -2.54 -10.17 -1.78
CA ALA A 393 -3.08 -11.18 -2.70
C ALA A 393 -2.70 -10.92 -4.16
N ALA A 394 -2.60 -9.67 -4.59
CA ALA A 394 -2.18 -9.32 -5.95
C ALA A 394 -0.73 -9.75 -6.23
N LEU A 395 0.18 -9.51 -5.27
CA LEU A 395 1.55 -10.00 -5.33
C LEU A 395 1.60 -11.53 -5.28
N LEU A 396 0.88 -12.14 -4.33
CA LEU A 396 0.82 -13.59 -4.15
C LEU A 396 0.31 -14.30 -5.41
N ALA A 397 -0.79 -13.82 -6.00
CA ALA A 397 -1.35 -14.34 -7.24
C ALA A 397 -0.34 -14.22 -8.40
N SER A 398 0.31 -13.06 -8.55
CA SER A 398 1.31 -12.84 -9.61
C SER A 398 2.51 -13.78 -9.48
N LEU A 399 3.04 -13.98 -8.25
CA LEU A 399 4.13 -14.90 -7.99
C LEU A 399 3.75 -16.36 -8.29
N LEU A 400 2.55 -16.78 -7.90
CA LEU A 400 2.04 -18.13 -8.19
C LEU A 400 1.83 -18.35 -9.69
N MET A 401 1.28 -17.37 -10.42
CA MET A 401 1.12 -17.45 -11.87
C MET A 401 2.47 -17.65 -12.57
N VAL A 402 3.47 -16.83 -12.23
CA VAL A 402 4.82 -16.95 -12.82
C VAL A 402 5.48 -18.28 -12.45
N ARG A 403 5.30 -18.74 -11.20
CA ARG A 403 5.81 -20.05 -10.75
C ARG A 403 5.17 -21.21 -11.51
N ALA A 404 3.86 -21.17 -11.77
CA ALA A 404 3.17 -22.21 -12.51
C ALA A 404 3.74 -22.38 -13.93
N GLU A 405 4.03 -21.28 -14.63
CA GLU A 405 4.64 -21.34 -15.96
C GLU A 405 6.07 -21.91 -15.92
N ALA A 406 6.86 -21.57 -14.89
CA ALA A 406 8.20 -22.16 -14.72
C ALA A 406 8.15 -23.67 -14.41
N LEU A 407 7.17 -24.12 -13.63
CA LEU A 407 6.96 -25.55 -13.37
C LEU A 407 6.58 -26.31 -14.64
N ASP A 408 5.74 -25.72 -15.49
CA ASP A 408 5.41 -26.30 -16.80
C ASP A 408 6.64 -26.38 -17.72
N LEU A 409 7.53 -25.38 -17.71
CA LEU A 409 8.77 -25.39 -18.49
C LEU A 409 9.70 -26.57 -18.15
N ILE A 410 9.72 -27.02 -16.90
CA ILE A 410 10.55 -28.15 -16.44
C ILE A 410 9.77 -29.48 -16.36
N GLY A 411 8.60 -29.56 -16.99
CA GLY A 411 7.82 -30.79 -17.10
C GLY A 411 7.02 -31.17 -15.84
N ARG A 412 6.90 -30.29 -14.84
CA ARG A 412 6.13 -30.54 -13.59
C ARG A 412 4.67 -30.14 -13.73
N ALA A 413 4.00 -30.67 -14.76
CA ALA A 413 2.67 -30.20 -15.18
C ALA A 413 1.55 -30.40 -14.14
N SER A 414 1.61 -31.46 -13.32
CA SER A 414 0.62 -31.69 -12.25
C SER A 414 0.69 -30.61 -11.18
N GLU A 415 1.90 -30.26 -10.75
CA GLU A 415 2.17 -29.25 -9.73
C GLU A 415 1.87 -27.85 -10.28
N ALA A 416 2.24 -27.57 -11.54
CA ALA A 416 1.90 -26.33 -12.22
C ALA A 416 0.38 -26.07 -12.25
N ARG A 417 -0.42 -27.11 -12.53
CA ARG A 417 -1.90 -27.00 -12.50
C ARG A 417 -2.42 -26.62 -11.10
N GLN A 418 -1.89 -27.23 -10.05
CA GLN A 418 -2.30 -26.92 -8.67
C GLN A 418 -1.94 -25.47 -8.30
N VAL A 419 -0.68 -25.07 -8.54
CA VAL A 419 -0.21 -23.70 -8.28
C VAL A 419 -1.03 -22.67 -9.07
N ARG A 420 -1.38 -22.98 -10.32
CA ARG A 420 -2.22 -22.12 -11.15
C ARG A 420 -3.63 -21.95 -10.57
N LEU A 421 -4.27 -23.04 -10.12
CA LEU A 421 -5.58 -22.96 -9.46
C LEU A 421 -5.53 -22.11 -8.19
N ASP A 422 -4.48 -22.28 -7.38
CA ASP A 422 -4.28 -21.47 -6.18
C ASP A 422 -4.10 -19.98 -6.50
N SER A 423 -3.35 -19.67 -7.57
CA SER A 423 -3.15 -18.30 -8.03
C SER A 423 -4.48 -17.61 -8.36
N LEU A 424 -5.43 -18.33 -8.99
CA LEU A 424 -6.72 -17.79 -9.41
C LEU A 424 -7.61 -17.45 -8.22
N GLY A 425 -7.58 -18.26 -7.16
CA GLY A 425 -8.33 -17.98 -5.94
C GLY A 425 -7.88 -16.67 -5.29
N TRP A 426 -6.56 -16.42 -5.22
CA TRP A 426 -6.00 -15.16 -4.72
C TRP A 426 -6.22 -13.99 -5.69
N ALA A 427 -6.12 -14.25 -7.00
CA ALA A 427 -6.31 -13.24 -8.05
C ALA A 427 -7.70 -12.58 -7.97
N ARG A 428 -8.74 -13.33 -7.60
CA ARG A 428 -10.10 -12.77 -7.43
C ARG A 428 -10.21 -11.78 -6.27
N TYR A 429 -9.34 -11.90 -5.26
CA TYR A 429 -9.27 -10.92 -4.17
C TYR A 429 -8.34 -9.75 -4.55
N GLY A 430 -7.24 -10.04 -5.23
CA GLY A 430 -6.19 -9.06 -5.56
C GLY A 430 -6.46 -8.18 -6.79
N PHE A 431 -7.34 -8.57 -7.72
CA PHE A 431 -7.63 -7.83 -8.96
C PHE A 431 -9.10 -7.44 -9.08
N ALA A 432 -9.41 -6.43 -9.90
CA ALA A 432 -10.71 -5.78 -9.89
C ALA A 432 -11.83 -6.61 -10.53
N SER A 433 -11.49 -7.54 -11.41
CA SER A 433 -12.49 -8.37 -12.10
C SER A 433 -11.95 -9.71 -12.59
N ASP A 434 -12.85 -10.66 -12.79
CA ASP A 434 -12.54 -11.94 -13.42
C ASP A 434 -11.95 -11.80 -14.84
N ALA A 435 -12.25 -10.70 -15.53
CA ALA A 435 -11.65 -10.38 -16.83
C ALA A 435 -10.17 -9.97 -16.70
N GLU A 436 -9.86 -9.16 -15.68
CA GLU A 436 -8.49 -8.76 -15.36
C GLU A 436 -7.64 -9.95 -14.88
N VAL A 437 -8.23 -10.84 -14.06
CA VAL A 437 -7.59 -12.11 -13.65
C VAL A 437 -7.16 -12.92 -14.88
N ARG A 438 -8.07 -13.11 -15.84
CA ARG A 438 -7.79 -13.87 -17.07
C ARG A 438 -6.74 -13.18 -17.94
N LEU A 439 -6.85 -11.85 -18.11
CA LEU A 439 -5.86 -11.08 -18.87
C LEU A 439 -4.46 -11.20 -18.26
N ARG A 440 -4.34 -11.11 -16.93
CA ARG A 440 -3.07 -11.25 -16.23
C ARG A 440 -2.47 -12.64 -16.41
N LEU A 441 -3.28 -13.68 -16.28
CA LEU A 441 -2.86 -15.06 -16.51
C LEU A 441 -2.33 -15.25 -17.94
N MET A 442 -3.07 -14.75 -18.94
CA MET A 442 -2.67 -14.82 -20.35
C MET A 442 -1.36 -14.08 -20.61
N ASN A 443 -1.19 -12.88 -20.06
CA ASN A 443 0.03 -12.09 -20.22
C ASN A 443 1.26 -12.78 -19.62
N ILE A 444 1.11 -13.41 -18.45
CA ILE A 444 2.20 -14.16 -17.80
C ILE A 444 2.54 -15.42 -18.61
N ALA A 445 1.53 -16.19 -19.05
CA ALA A 445 1.74 -17.36 -19.89
C ALA A 445 2.45 -17.00 -21.21
N ALA A 446 2.17 -15.83 -21.79
CA ALA A 446 2.82 -15.35 -23.01
C ALA A 446 4.32 -15.03 -22.85
N LEU A 447 4.81 -14.83 -21.62
CA LEU A 447 6.24 -14.63 -21.37
C LEU A 447 7.05 -15.90 -21.67
N SER A 448 6.49 -17.05 -21.33
CA SER A 448 7.14 -18.36 -21.44
C SER A 448 7.60 -18.67 -22.88
N PRO A 449 8.85 -19.08 -23.10
CA PRO A 449 9.35 -19.49 -24.42
C PRO A 449 8.54 -20.64 -25.05
N ALA A 450 8.00 -21.55 -24.22
CA ALA A 450 7.17 -22.67 -24.68
C ALA A 450 5.90 -22.22 -25.40
N SER A 451 5.39 -21.03 -25.07
CA SER A 451 4.24 -20.41 -25.74
C SER A 451 4.60 -19.95 -27.16
N ARG A 452 5.86 -19.55 -27.39
CA ARG A 452 6.35 -19.11 -28.71
C ARG A 452 6.57 -20.28 -29.67
N THR A 453 6.92 -21.46 -29.16
CA THR A 453 7.11 -22.68 -29.96
C THR A 453 5.80 -23.36 -30.36
N ARG A 454 4.68 -23.11 -29.66
CA ARG A 454 3.34 -23.64 -30.04
C ARG A 454 2.66 -22.86 -31.17
N HIS A 455 3.23 -21.71 -31.57
CA HIS A 455 2.71 -20.84 -32.62
C HIS A 455 3.55 -20.83 -33.91
N LYS A 456 4.61 -21.64 -33.95
CA LYS A 456 5.26 -22.09 -35.20
C LYS A 456 4.76 -23.49 -35.51
#